data_AF-A0A7R9TQ39-F1
#
_entry.id   AF-A0A7R9TQ39-F1
#
_cell.length_a   1.000
_cell.length_b   1.000
_cell.length_c   1.000
_cell.angle_alpha   90.00
_cell.angle_beta   90.00
_cell.angle_gamma   90.00
#
_symmetry.space_group_name_H-M   'P 1'
#
loop_
_entity.id
_entity.type
_entity.pdbx_description
1 polymer ?
#
loop_
_entity_poly.entity_id
_entity_poly.type
_entity_poly.pdbx_seq_one_letter_code
_entity_poly.pdbx_strand_id
1 'polypeptide(L)'
;FEDGVTGAWFPATIVRGYDAANVDPFATVTVEYDDLVADGEDPDDKDAVRLRIDMPLFARVEFNGAKRTLPCVRRELPERLQGRGVERVANERVEALVLDAWWSGIVTGMTGSDRRAKVKIQFDSFPFGAGDEGSFEPSDVRTHYVYNHDHDRWELAGGAIGGSKDMPVIVDAASIEEPGEASIEEPDYNGTTANSNDDDFMDAIDHFDNTTVAAEAKREAERAEAEKAEAEAEAKAKAEAEKA
;
A
#
# COMPACT_ATOMS: atom_id res chain seq x y z
N PHE A 1 -5.27 1.44 12.08
CA PHE A 1 -4.23 2.31 11.51
C PHE A 1 -3.70 3.16 12.63
N GLU A 2 -2.39 3.15 12.82
CA GLU A 2 -1.75 4.03 13.80
C GLU A 2 -1.76 5.46 13.28
N ASP A 3 -2.12 6.41 14.15
CA ASP A 3 -2.07 7.83 13.81
C ASP A 3 -0.62 8.22 13.51
N GLY A 4 -0.38 8.75 12.31
CA GLY A 4 0.94 9.24 11.91
C GLY A 4 1.71 8.35 10.92
N VAL A 5 1.16 7.24 10.42
CA VAL A 5 1.79 6.48 9.30
C VAL A 5 0.94 6.44 8.03
N THR A 6 -0.18 7.16 8.02
CA THR A 6 -1.09 7.22 6.87
C THR A 6 -0.38 7.80 5.66
N GLY A 7 -0.32 7.03 4.57
CA GLY A 7 0.30 7.44 3.31
C GLY A 7 1.79 7.13 3.18
N ALA A 8 2.39 6.50 4.20
CA ALA A 8 3.76 6.00 4.17
C ALA A 8 3.84 4.59 3.59
N TRP A 9 4.87 4.33 2.80
CA TRP A 9 5.24 2.99 2.35
C TRP A 9 6.67 2.67 2.77
N PHE A 10 6.81 1.70 3.66
CA PHE A 10 8.09 1.23 4.18
C PHE A 10 8.58 0.02 3.37
N PRO A 11 9.87 -0.04 3.01
CA PRO A 11 10.49 -1.25 2.49
C PRO A 11 10.41 -2.39 3.52
N ALA A 12 10.02 -3.57 3.05
CA ALA A 12 9.87 -4.75 3.89
C ALA A 12 9.94 -6.05 3.07
N THR A 13 10.33 -7.13 3.74
CA THR A 13 10.37 -8.48 3.19
C THR A 13 9.28 -9.34 3.82
N ILE A 14 8.53 -10.09 3.01
CA ILE A 14 7.55 -11.08 3.51
C ILE A 14 8.33 -12.29 4.03
N VAL A 15 8.33 -12.50 5.35
CA VAL A 15 9.00 -13.64 6.00
C VAL A 15 8.07 -14.84 6.19
N ARG A 16 6.76 -14.60 6.22
CA ARG A 16 5.74 -15.64 6.25
C ARG A 16 4.59 -15.27 5.32
N GLY A 17 4.50 -16.00 4.21
CA GLY A 17 3.41 -15.84 3.26
C GLY A 17 2.09 -16.40 3.78
N TYR A 18 1.02 -15.99 3.11
CA TYR A 18 -0.30 -16.62 3.25
C TYR A 18 -0.39 -17.85 2.34
N ASP A 19 -1.23 -18.80 2.71
CA ASP A 19 -1.53 -19.94 1.85
C ASP A 19 -2.40 -19.47 0.68
N ALA A 20 -1.82 -19.44 -0.52
CA ALA A 20 -2.51 -19.02 -1.75
C ALA A 20 -3.73 -19.90 -2.09
N ALA A 21 -3.84 -21.11 -1.49
CA ALA A 21 -5.02 -21.96 -1.63
C ALA A 21 -6.24 -21.42 -0.87
N ASN A 22 -6.05 -20.49 0.09
CA ASN A 22 -7.11 -19.89 0.87
C ASN A 22 -7.22 -18.40 0.51
N VAL A 23 -8.12 -18.08 -0.42
CA VAL A 23 -8.29 -16.75 -1.04
C VAL A 23 -9.05 -15.80 -0.12
N ASP A 24 -8.62 -15.68 1.14
CA ASP A 24 -9.13 -14.63 2.01
C ASP A 24 -8.40 -13.31 1.66
N PRO A 25 -9.09 -12.30 1.10
CA PRO A 25 -8.46 -10.99 0.84
C PRO A 25 -8.01 -10.29 2.11
N PHE A 26 -8.47 -10.72 3.29
CA PHE A 26 -8.01 -10.23 4.58
C PHE A 26 -6.98 -11.16 5.23
N ALA A 27 -6.42 -12.11 4.47
CA ALA A 27 -5.30 -12.93 4.90
C ALA A 27 -4.17 -12.03 5.42
N THR A 28 -3.56 -12.47 6.52
CA THR A 28 -2.41 -11.80 7.11
C THR A 28 -1.11 -12.42 6.59
N VAL A 29 -0.11 -11.55 6.42
CA VAL A 29 1.27 -11.92 6.14
C VAL A 29 2.16 -11.36 7.24
N THR A 30 3.23 -12.07 7.57
CA THR A 30 4.27 -11.51 8.44
C THR A 30 5.31 -10.81 7.57
N VAL A 31 5.49 -9.52 7.79
CA VAL A 31 6.56 -8.73 7.17
C VAL A 31 7.66 -8.43 8.17
N GLU A 32 8.89 -8.34 7.67
CA GLU A 32 10.05 -7.81 8.37
C GLU A 32 10.47 -6.52 7.66
N TYR A 33 10.53 -5.41 8.38
CA TYR A 33 10.92 -4.12 7.81
C TYR A 33 12.44 -4.03 7.63
N ASP A 34 12.87 -3.42 6.53
CA ASP A 34 14.30 -3.36 6.21
C ASP A 34 15.05 -2.38 7.12
N ASP A 35 14.43 -1.23 7.40
CA ASP A 35 15.06 -0.12 8.13
C ASP A 35 14.53 0.06 9.57
N LEU A 36 13.43 -0.61 9.94
CA LEU A 36 12.85 -0.50 11.29
C LEU A 36 13.32 -1.63 12.21
N VAL A 37 13.68 -1.30 13.45
CA VAL A 37 14.09 -2.25 14.49
C VAL A 37 12.98 -2.42 15.55
N ALA A 38 13.02 -3.54 16.27
CA ALA A 38 12.08 -3.80 17.36
C ALA A 38 12.27 -2.80 18.51
N ASP A 39 11.23 -2.63 19.33
CA ASP A 39 11.27 -1.70 20.46
C ASP A 39 12.37 -2.08 21.46
N GLY A 40 13.15 -1.07 21.89
CA GLY A 40 14.30 -1.24 22.77
C GLY A 40 15.61 -1.63 22.09
N GLU A 41 15.61 -1.90 20.78
CA GLU A 41 16.82 -2.15 20.00
C GLU A 41 17.48 -0.83 19.55
N ASP A 42 18.81 -0.84 19.43
CA ASP A 42 19.56 0.29 18.87
C ASP A 42 19.57 0.19 17.34
N PRO A 43 19.02 1.16 16.59
CA PRO A 43 19.03 1.13 15.13
C PRO A 43 20.45 1.15 14.52
N ASP A 44 21.46 1.60 15.29
CA ASP A 44 22.86 1.59 14.87
C ASP A 44 23.55 0.24 15.14
N ASP A 45 22.92 -0.67 15.90
CA ASP A 45 23.45 -2.01 16.14
C ASP A 45 23.17 -2.94 14.95
N LYS A 46 24.21 -3.60 14.47
CA LYS A 46 24.13 -4.53 13.33
C LYS A 46 23.44 -5.84 13.67
N ASP A 47 23.43 -6.19 14.94
CA ASP A 47 22.78 -7.39 15.46
C ASP A 47 21.35 -7.11 15.96
N ALA A 48 20.87 -5.86 15.81
CA ALA A 48 19.53 -5.46 16.20
C ALA A 48 18.45 -6.29 15.50
N VAL A 49 17.44 -6.70 16.27
CA VAL A 49 16.31 -7.45 15.73
C VAL A 49 15.41 -6.52 14.91
N ARG A 50 15.22 -6.84 13.62
CA ARG A 50 14.32 -6.10 12.73
C ARG A 50 12.87 -6.23 13.17
N LEU A 51 12.10 -5.15 13.01
CA LEU A 51 10.69 -5.10 13.37
C LEU A 51 9.90 -6.06 12.47
N ARG A 52 9.16 -6.97 13.11
CA ARG A 52 8.25 -7.90 12.43
C ARG A 52 6.81 -7.64 12.85
N ILE A 53 5.91 -7.55 11.87
CA ILE A 53 4.49 -7.30 12.11
C ILE A 53 3.66 -8.25 11.24
N ASP A 54 2.61 -8.81 11.83
CA ASP A 54 1.54 -9.47 11.08
C ASP A 54 0.58 -8.41 10.55
N MET A 55 0.48 -8.29 9.23
CA MET A 55 -0.35 -7.29 8.57
C MET A 55 -1.30 -7.93 7.56
N PRO A 56 -2.54 -7.44 7.43
CA PRO A 56 -3.43 -7.92 6.37
C PRO A 56 -2.91 -7.47 5.00
N LEU A 57 -3.22 -8.21 3.94
CA LEU A 57 -2.93 -7.75 2.57
C LEU A 57 -3.71 -6.48 2.23
N PHE A 58 -4.95 -6.40 2.71
CA PHE A 58 -5.86 -5.27 2.52
C PHE A 58 -6.50 -4.88 3.85
N ALA A 59 -6.67 -3.59 4.08
CA ALA A 59 -7.40 -3.07 5.23
C ALA A 59 -8.64 -2.29 4.80
N ARG A 60 -9.72 -2.44 5.56
CA ARG A 60 -10.93 -1.62 5.44
C ARG A 60 -10.71 -0.34 6.24
N VAL A 61 -10.82 0.80 5.57
CA VAL A 61 -10.77 2.14 6.18
C VAL A 61 -12.08 2.87 5.94
N GLU A 62 -12.48 3.69 6.89
CA GLU A 62 -13.59 4.61 6.73
C GLU A 62 -13.05 6.04 6.71
N PHE A 63 -13.30 6.76 5.63
CA PHE A 63 -12.87 8.15 5.48
C PHE A 63 -14.07 9.01 5.10
N ASN A 64 -14.39 9.99 5.95
CA ASN A 64 -15.58 10.85 5.80
C ASN A 64 -16.89 10.06 5.60
N GLY A 65 -17.07 8.96 6.34
CA GLY A 65 -18.25 8.09 6.23
C GLY A 65 -18.25 7.13 5.04
N ALA A 66 -17.24 7.19 4.17
CA ALA A 66 -17.10 6.27 3.04
C ALA A 66 -16.14 5.12 3.42
N LYS A 67 -16.63 3.88 3.33
CA LYS A 67 -15.80 2.68 3.49
C LYS A 67 -14.99 2.41 2.22
N ARG A 68 -13.70 2.17 2.36
CA ARG A 68 -12.77 1.83 1.28
C ARG A 68 -11.89 0.66 1.71
N THR A 69 -11.47 -0.15 0.75
CA THR A 69 -10.46 -1.18 0.96
C THR A 69 -9.15 -0.67 0.37
N LEU A 70 -8.10 -0.60 1.17
CA LEU A 70 -6.78 -0.16 0.75
C LEU A 70 -5.78 -1.32 0.89
N PRO A 71 -4.85 -1.48 -0.07
CA PRO A 71 -3.76 -2.42 0.08
C PRO A 71 -2.82 -1.94 1.19
N CYS A 72 -2.35 -2.87 2.02
CA CYS A 72 -1.31 -2.61 3.03
C CYS A 72 0.04 -3.17 2.61
N VAL A 73 0.05 -4.09 1.65
CA VAL A 73 1.25 -4.70 1.07
C VAL A 73 1.19 -4.53 -0.44
N ARG A 74 2.30 -4.10 -1.05
CA ARG A 74 2.47 -4.04 -2.50
C ARG A 74 3.87 -4.52 -2.86
N ARG A 75 4.09 -4.90 -4.13
CA ARG A 75 5.44 -5.18 -4.61
C ARG A 75 6.31 -3.92 -4.51
N GLU A 76 7.62 -4.06 -4.66
CA GLU A 76 8.49 -2.91 -4.84
C GLU A 76 8.30 -2.31 -6.23
N LEU A 77 8.39 -0.97 -6.33
CA LEU A 77 8.32 -0.26 -7.60
C LEU A 77 9.61 -0.54 -8.40
N PRO A 78 9.52 -1.16 -9.60
CA PRO A 78 10.69 -1.48 -10.40
C PRO A 78 11.55 -0.25 -10.67
N GLU A 79 12.87 -0.41 -10.64
CA GLU A 79 13.85 0.68 -10.79
C GLU A 79 13.56 1.56 -12.02
N ARG A 80 13.22 0.94 -13.15
CA ARG A 80 12.83 1.62 -14.41
C ARG A 80 11.64 2.58 -14.28
N LEU A 81 10.78 2.40 -13.28
CA LEU A 81 9.59 3.23 -13.02
C LEU A 81 9.81 4.25 -11.89
N GLN A 82 10.92 4.17 -11.15
CA GLN A 82 11.18 5.11 -10.07
C GLN A 82 11.39 6.54 -10.59
N GLY A 83 11.76 6.70 -11.87
CA GLY A 83 11.84 8.01 -12.53
C GLY A 83 12.74 9.01 -11.81
N ARG A 84 13.81 8.52 -11.15
CA ARG A 84 14.72 9.36 -10.37
C ARG A 84 15.44 10.34 -11.30
N GLY A 85 15.49 11.62 -10.92
CA GLY A 85 16.17 12.65 -11.71
C GLY A 85 15.46 13.12 -12.98
N VAL A 86 14.20 12.74 -13.20
CA VAL A 86 13.37 13.29 -14.28
C VAL A 86 12.88 14.70 -13.90
N GLU A 87 12.77 15.59 -14.89
CA GLU A 87 12.17 16.91 -14.72
C GLU A 87 10.75 16.75 -14.13
N ARG A 88 10.48 17.43 -13.02
CA ARG A 88 9.20 17.34 -12.31
C ARG A 88 8.30 18.48 -12.71
N VAL A 89 7.05 18.16 -13.00
CA VAL A 89 6.05 19.17 -13.38
C VAL A 89 5.23 19.54 -12.15
N ALA A 90 4.87 20.82 -12.01
CA ALA A 90 3.96 21.25 -10.97
C ALA A 90 2.63 20.50 -11.07
N ASN A 91 2.06 20.14 -9.91
CA ASN A 91 0.89 19.29 -9.74
C ASN A 91 1.08 17.80 -10.09
N GLU A 92 2.31 17.34 -10.34
CA GLU A 92 2.60 15.91 -10.45
C GLU A 92 2.45 15.22 -9.08
N ARG A 93 1.79 14.05 -9.06
CA ARG A 93 1.70 13.20 -7.87
C ARG A 93 2.98 12.39 -7.72
N VAL A 94 3.64 12.53 -6.58
CA VAL A 94 4.95 11.93 -6.31
C VAL A 94 4.98 11.26 -4.94
N GLU A 95 6.03 10.48 -4.68
CA GLU A 95 6.39 10.00 -3.36
C GLU A 95 7.79 10.52 -3.01
N ALA A 96 7.98 11.00 -1.78
CA ALA A 96 9.26 11.46 -1.26
C ALA A 96 9.77 10.54 -0.15
N LEU A 97 11.07 10.27 -0.12
CA LEU A 97 11.72 9.50 0.93
C LEU A 97 11.92 10.38 2.17
N VAL A 98 11.22 10.07 3.26
CA VAL A 98 11.27 10.78 4.54
C VAL A 98 11.21 9.74 5.66
N LEU A 99 12.19 9.77 6.57
CA LEU A 99 12.24 8.86 7.72
C LEU A 99 12.07 7.38 7.28
N ASP A 100 12.87 6.96 6.30
CA ASP A 100 12.94 5.59 5.78
C ASP A 100 11.64 5.06 5.13
N ALA A 101 10.68 5.96 4.87
CA ALA A 101 9.43 5.67 4.18
C ALA A 101 9.22 6.56 2.95
N TRP A 102 8.48 6.03 1.98
CA TRP A 102 7.99 6.78 0.82
C TRP A 102 6.61 7.38 1.11
N TRP A 103 6.54 8.72 1.16
CA TRP A 103 5.34 9.46 1.50
C TRP A 103 4.73 10.13 0.28
N SER A 104 3.44 9.94 0.05
CA SER A 104 2.76 10.53 -1.11
C SER A 104 2.51 12.04 -0.93
N GLY A 105 2.73 12.81 -2.00
CA GLY A 105 2.44 14.24 -2.04
C GLY A 105 2.29 14.75 -3.47
N ILE A 106 2.18 16.07 -3.60
CA ILE A 106 2.04 16.77 -4.88
C ILE A 106 3.19 17.77 -5.04
N VAL A 107 3.80 17.80 -6.23
CA VAL A 107 4.83 18.78 -6.56
C VAL A 107 4.22 20.18 -6.63
N THR A 108 4.67 21.10 -5.78
CA THR A 108 4.23 22.51 -5.81
C THR A 108 5.20 23.41 -6.58
N GLY A 109 6.41 22.93 -6.84
CA GLY A 109 7.37 23.62 -7.70
C GLY A 109 8.79 23.11 -7.53
N MET A 110 9.74 23.93 -8.01
CA MET A 110 11.17 23.68 -7.86
C MET A 110 11.85 24.89 -7.20
N THR A 111 12.94 24.65 -6.49
CA THR A 111 13.81 25.69 -5.93
C THR A 111 15.28 25.41 -6.20
N GLY A 112 16.12 26.45 -6.13
CA GLY A 112 17.54 26.31 -6.42
C GLY A 112 17.88 26.56 -7.89
N SER A 113 19.15 26.33 -8.24
CA SER A 113 19.68 26.40 -9.60
C SER A 113 20.09 24.99 -10.03
N ASP A 114 20.13 24.68 -11.33
CA ASP A 114 20.33 23.34 -11.94
C ASP A 114 20.96 22.26 -11.03
N ARG A 115 22.21 22.45 -10.59
CA ARG A 115 22.96 21.44 -9.77
C ARG A 115 22.53 21.32 -8.30
N ARG A 116 21.68 22.23 -7.84
CA ARG A 116 21.10 22.29 -6.49
C ARG A 116 19.58 22.42 -6.57
N ALA A 117 18.99 21.99 -7.69
CA ALA A 117 17.55 21.97 -7.86
C ALA A 117 16.94 21.02 -6.82
N LYS A 118 15.96 21.52 -6.07
CA LYS A 118 15.15 20.75 -5.13
C LYS A 118 13.70 20.78 -5.55
N VAL A 119 13.03 19.65 -5.40
CA VAL A 119 11.59 19.50 -5.67
C VAL A 119 10.83 19.90 -4.41
N LYS A 120 9.90 20.84 -4.54
CA LYS A 120 8.97 21.18 -3.46
C LYS A 120 7.75 20.28 -3.52
N ILE A 121 7.42 19.67 -2.40
CA ILE A 121 6.34 18.69 -2.30
C ILE A 121 5.44 19.09 -1.13
N GLN A 122 4.16 19.23 -1.39
CA GLN A 122 3.13 19.36 -0.37
C GLN A 122 2.56 17.97 -0.07
N PHE A 123 2.51 17.61 1.21
CA PHE A 123 2.03 16.30 1.64
C PHE A 123 0.54 16.32 1.99
N ASP A 124 -0.13 15.20 1.69
CA ASP A 124 -1.55 14.99 2.02
C ASP A 124 -1.76 14.66 3.51
N SER A 125 -0.70 14.21 4.19
CA SER A 125 -0.70 13.74 5.58
C SER A 125 0.65 14.00 6.27
N PHE A 126 0.75 13.65 7.56
CA PHE A 126 1.99 13.57 8.37
C PHE A 126 3.15 12.94 7.55
N PRO A 127 4.46 13.22 7.78
CA PRO A 127 5.14 13.77 8.96
C PRO A 127 5.11 15.27 9.18
N PHE A 128 4.68 16.01 8.17
CA PHE A 128 4.52 17.45 8.21
C PHE A 128 3.02 17.66 8.03
N GLY A 129 2.26 18.24 8.94
CA GLY A 129 0.78 18.23 8.89
C GLY A 129 0.17 18.55 7.51
N ALA A 130 -1.09 18.16 7.29
CA ALA A 130 -1.75 18.34 5.98
C ALA A 130 -1.55 19.77 5.43
N GLY A 131 -0.89 19.86 4.28
CA GLY A 131 -0.55 21.13 3.64
C GLY A 131 0.86 21.66 3.88
N ASP A 132 1.65 21.03 4.74
CA ASP A 132 3.07 21.34 4.93
C ASP A 132 3.88 21.00 3.67
N GLU A 133 4.90 21.81 3.40
CA GLU A 133 5.79 21.67 2.26
C GLU A 133 7.19 21.22 2.69
N GLY A 134 7.73 20.21 2.02
CA GLY A 134 9.15 19.82 2.11
C GLY A 134 9.90 20.14 0.82
N SER A 135 11.23 20.23 0.90
CA SER A 135 12.12 20.42 -0.26
C SER A 135 13.14 19.30 -0.35
N PHE A 136 13.07 18.51 -1.42
CA PHE A 136 13.77 17.23 -1.56
C PHE A 136 14.75 17.23 -2.71
N GLU A 137 15.80 16.40 -2.61
CA GLU A 137 16.66 16.13 -3.76
C GLU A 137 15.91 15.29 -4.80
N PRO A 138 16.16 15.46 -6.10
CA PRO A 138 15.49 14.67 -7.14
C PRO A 138 15.69 13.15 -7.02
N SER A 139 16.74 12.70 -6.31
CA SER A 139 17.00 11.28 -6.01
C SER A 139 16.06 10.70 -4.96
N ASP A 140 15.50 11.55 -4.11
CA ASP A 140 14.65 11.19 -2.98
C ASP A 140 13.16 11.33 -3.35
N VAL A 141 12.87 11.57 -4.63
CA VAL A 141 11.52 11.77 -5.15
C VAL A 141 11.30 10.83 -6.31
N ARG A 142 10.23 10.04 -6.23
CA ARG A 142 9.77 9.15 -7.31
C ARG A 142 8.35 9.49 -7.73
N THR A 143 7.99 9.13 -8.95
CA THR A 143 6.59 9.27 -9.40
C THR A 143 5.69 8.33 -8.60
N HIS A 144 4.50 8.80 -8.23
CA HIS A 144 3.55 7.96 -7.50
C HIS A 144 2.87 6.96 -8.45
N TYR A 145 3.03 5.68 -8.15
CA TYR A 145 2.36 4.58 -8.83
C TYR A 145 1.45 3.84 -7.85
N VAL A 146 0.33 3.37 -8.36
CA VAL A 146 -0.59 2.49 -7.64
C VAL A 146 -0.37 1.07 -8.13
N TYR A 147 -0.30 0.12 -7.19
CA TYR A 147 -0.23 -1.30 -7.54
C TYR A 147 -1.65 -1.84 -7.75
N ASN A 148 -1.93 -2.30 -8.96
CA ASN A 148 -3.19 -2.95 -9.29
C ASN A 148 -3.04 -4.44 -9.01
N HIS A 149 -3.63 -4.90 -7.89
CA HIS A 149 -3.56 -6.28 -7.45
C HIS A 149 -4.31 -7.26 -8.37
N ASP A 150 -5.38 -6.80 -9.03
CA ASP A 150 -6.19 -7.64 -9.92
C ASP A 150 -5.44 -7.97 -11.22
N HIS A 151 -4.58 -7.05 -11.67
CA HIS A 151 -3.80 -7.18 -12.90
C HIS A 151 -2.29 -7.42 -12.67
N ASP A 152 -1.87 -7.60 -11.42
CA ASP A 152 -0.48 -7.79 -11.00
C ASP A 152 0.51 -6.78 -11.63
N ARG A 153 0.12 -5.50 -11.69
CA ARG A 153 0.93 -4.47 -12.39
C ARG A 153 0.89 -3.10 -11.73
N TRP A 154 1.91 -2.30 -12.03
CA TRP A 154 1.99 -0.90 -11.63
C TRP A 154 1.28 0.00 -12.63
N GLU A 155 0.47 0.91 -12.11
CA GLU A 155 -0.26 1.91 -12.89
C GLU A 155 0.12 3.30 -12.40
N LEU A 156 0.36 4.22 -13.33
CA LEU A 156 0.61 5.61 -12.98
C LEU A 156 -0.62 6.13 -12.25
N ALA A 157 -0.43 6.77 -11.08
CA ALA A 157 -1.55 7.33 -10.35
C ALA A 157 -2.19 8.46 -11.18
N GLY A 158 -3.24 8.10 -11.92
CA GLY A 158 -3.86 8.95 -12.93
C GLY A 158 -4.50 10.17 -12.29
N GLY A 159 -3.98 11.35 -12.62
CA GLY A 159 -4.61 12.59 -12.22
C GLY A 159 -3.77 13.83 -12.47
N ALA A 160 -3.29 14.05 -13.69
CA ALA A 160 -3.06 15.43 -14.11
C ALA A 160 -4.42 16.14 -14.04
N ILE A 161 -4.61 17.03 -13.06
CA ILE A 161 -5.79 17.90 -12.96
C ILE A 161 -5.84 18.91 -14.14
N GLY A 162 -4.79 19.00 -14.97
CA GLY A 162 -4.76 19.81 -16.18
C GLY A 162 -4.77 18.94 -17.44
N GLY A 163 -5.83 19.05 -18.24
CA GLY A 163 -5.98 18.31 -19.48
C GLY A 163 -4.82 18.52 -20.45
N SER A 164 -4.17 17.42 -20.83
CA SER A 164 -3.60 17.25 -22.15
C SER A 164 -3.78 15.79 -22.55
N LYS A 165 -4.28 15.55 -23.77
CA LYS A 165 -4.48 14.22 -24.36
C LYS A 165 -3.16 13.60 -24.85
N ASP A 166 -2.03 14.21 -24.52
CA ASP A 166 -0.71 13.81 -24.96
C ASP A 166 0.10 13.41 -23.73
N MET A 167 -0.10 12.15 -23.30
CA MET A 167 0.85 11.48 -22.42
C MET A 167 2.21 11.45 -23.11
N PRO A 168 3.34 11.73 -22.43
CA PRO A 168 4.63 11.41 -22.99
C PRO A 168 4.72 9.89 -23.16
N VAL A 169 4.77 9.46 -24.42
CA VAL A 169 5.36 8.17 -24.76
C VAL A 169 6.77 8.21 -24.19
N ILE A 170 7.03 7.41 -23.16
CA ILE A 170 8.41 7.10 -22.76
C ILE A 170 8.96 6.26 -23.92
N VAL A 171 9.50 6.94 -24.92
CA VAL A 171 10.26 6.32 -25.99
C VAL A 171 11.61 5.96 -25.39
N ASP A 172 11.86 4.67 -25.29
CA ASP A 172 13.15 4.13 -24.88
C ASP A 172 14.21 4.62 -25.87
N ALA A 173 15.22 5.38 -25.41
CA ALA A 173 16.29 5.89 -26.27
C ALA A 173 17.27 4.78 -26.72
N ALA A 174 16.96 3.52 -26.43
CA ALA A 174 17.74 2.35 -26.81
C ALA A 174 17.19 1.56 -28.02
N SER A 175 16.10 1.98 -28.67
CA SER A 175 15.45 1.18 -29.73
C SER A 175 15.03 1.95 -31.00
N ILE A 176 15.87 2.88 -31.46
CA ILE A 176 15.87 3.27 -32.89
C ILE A 176 16.89 2.38 -33.60
N GLU A 177 16.49 1.15 -33.91
CA GLU A 177 17.10 0.42 -35.02
C GLU A 177 16.42 0.88 -36.32
N GLU A 178 17.24 1.14 -37.35
CA GLU A 178 16.78 1.61 -38.66
C GLU A 178 15.73 0.65 -39.27
N PRO A 179 14.73 1.16 -40.01
CA PRO A 179 13.68 0.33 -40.58
C PRO A 179 14.22 -0.53 -41.73
N GLY A 180 14.48 -1.80 -41.44
CA GLY A 180 14.57 -2.85 -42.45
C GLY A 180 13.17 -3.32 -42.85
N GLU A 181 12.82 -3.14 -44.12
CA GLU A 181 11.58 -3.64 -44.71
C GLU A 181 11.47 -5.16 -44.56
N ALA A 182 10.46 -5.63 -43.84
CA ALA A 182 10.06 -7.03 -43.84
C ALA A 182 8.54 -7.12 -44.05
N SER A 183 8.17 -7.61 -45.23
CA SER A 183 6.81 -8.02 -45.58
C SER A 183 6.39 -9.19 -44.71
N ILE A 184 5.27 -9.06 -44.00
CA ILE A 184 4.61 -10.15 -43.29
C ILE A 184 3.30 -10.47 -44.03
N GLU A 185 3.21 -11.70 -44.53
CA GLU A 185 1.97 -12.29 -45.03
C GLU A 185 0.99 -12.51 -43.86
N GLU A 186 -0.27 -12.12 -44.08
CA GLU A 186 -1.38 -12.33 -43.13
C GLU A 186 -1.73 -13.82 -43.04
N PRO A 187 -1.91 -14.39 -41.82
CA PRO A 187 -2.54 -15.70 -41.67
C PRO A 187 -4.07 -15.57 -41.61
N ASP A 188 -4.74 -16.36 -42.44
CA ASP A 188 -6.20 -16.53 -42.51
C ASP A 188 -6.78 -16.99 -41.15
N TYR A 189 -7.45 -16.08 -40.44
CA TYR A 189 -8.16 -16.40 -39.20
C TYR A 189 -9.57 -16.93 -39.51
N ASN A 190 -9.72 -18.26 -39.46
CA ASN A 190 -11.01 -18.93 -39.56
C ASN A 190 -11.67 -19.01 -38.19
N GLY A 191 -12.87 -18.43 -38.07
CA GLY A 191 -13.58 -18.27 -36.81
C GLY A 191 -14.13 -19.58 -36.21
N THR A 192 -14.23 -19.60 -34.87
CA THR A 192 -15.23 -20.39 -34.16
C THR A 192 -15.61 -19.62 -32.89
N THR A 193 -16.80 -19.02 -32.92
CA THR A 193 -17.44 -18.37 -31.77
C THR A 193 -18.06 -19.43 -30.86
N ALA A 194 -17.56 -19.54 -29.62
CA ALA A 194 -18.26 -20.24 -28.55
C ALA A 194 -18.98 -19.21 -27.69
N ASN A 195 -20.31 -19.29 -27.68
CA ASN A 195 -21.19 -18.64 -26.71
C ASN A 195 -20.96 -19.28 -25.33
N SER A 196 -20.58 -18.48 -24.34
CA SER A 196 -20.83 -18.77 -22.92
C SER A 196 -21.56 -17.57 -22.32
N ASN A 197 -22.67 -17.85 -21.66
CA ASN A 197 -23.55 -16.88 -21.02
C ASN A 197 -22.86 -16.28 -19.79
N ASP A 198 -22.66 -14.96 -19.78
CA ASP A 198 -22.03 -14.17 -18.70
C ASP A 198 -23.07 -13.43 -17.82
N ASP A 199 -24.23 -14.06 -17.53
CA ASP A 199 -25.30 -13.40 -16.74
C ASP A 199 -25.48 -13.95 -15.31
N ASP A 200 -24.77 -15.01 -14.90
CA ASP A 200 -25.02 -15.68 -13.60
C ASP A 200 -24.05 -15.32 -12.46
N PHE A 201 -23.11 -14.39 -12.66
CA PHE A 201 -22.06 -14.10 -11.64
C PHE A 201 -22.40 -12.99 -10.63
N MET A 202 -23.51 -12.27 -10.82
CA MET A 202 -23.86 -11.12 -9.96
C MET A 202 -24.69 -11.46 -8.71
N ASP A 203 -25.24 -12.68 -8.59
CA ASP A 203 -26.11 -13.05 -7.45
C ASP A 203 -25.35 -13.65 -6.24
N ALA A 204 -24.03 -13.85 -6.33
CA ALA A 204 -23.24 -14.49 -5.26
C ALA A 204 -22.66 -13.51 -4.21
N ILE A 205 -22.73 -12.20 -4.43
CA ILE A 205 -22.07 -11.20 -3.55
C ILE A 205 -22.98 -10.77 -2.37
N ASP A 206 -24.30 -10.90 -2.48
CA ASP A 206 -25.25 -10.42 -1.47
C ASP A 206 -25.55 -11.42 -0.33
N HIS A 207 -24.92 -12.60 -0.30
CA HIS A 207 -25.21 -13.65 0.70
C HIS A 207 -24.12 -13.89 1.77
N PHE A 208 -23.04 -13.12 1.77
CA PHE A 208 -21.88 -13.41 2.62
C PHE A 208 -21.75 -12.59 3.92
N ASP A 209 -22.66 -11.65 4.19
CA ASP A 209 -22.47 -10.64 5.25
C ASP A 209 -23.12 -10.94 6.62
N ASN A 210 -23.66 -12.14 6.86
CA ASN A 210 -24.41 -12.41 8.10
C ASN A 210 -23.80 -13.46 9.05
N THR A 211 -22.72 -14.16 8.67
CA THR A 211 -22.12 -15.23 9.49
C THR A 211 -20.89 -14.80 10.30
N THR A 212 -20.14 -13.81 9.80
CA THR A 212 -18.92 -13.29 10.45
C THR A 212 -19.24 -12.38 11.64
N VAL A 213 -20.24 -11.50 11.52
CA VAL A 213 -20.69 -10.62 12.62
C VAL A 213 -21.22 -11.43 13.80
N ALA A 214 -21.93 -12.54 13.55
CA ALA A 214 -22.42 -13.43 14.59
C ALA A 214 -21.29 -14.18 15.32
N ALA A 215 -20.19 -14.49 14.62
CA ALA A 215 -19.03 -15.15 15.22
C ALA A 215 -18.20 -14.21 16.10
N GLU A 216 -18.06 -12.94 15.72
CA GLU A 216 -17.37 -11.92 16.52
C GLU A 216 -18.16 -11.57 17.79
N ALA A 217 -19.48 -11.36 17.68
CA ALA A 217 -20.33 -11.09 18.84
C ALA A 217 -20.30 -12.23 19.88
N LYS A 218 -20.17 -13.48 19.43
CA LYS A 218 -20.02 -14.64 20.32
C LYS A 218 -18.68 -14.62 21.06
N ARG A 219 -17.58 -14.30 20.38
CA ARG A 219 -16.25 -14.22 21.02
C ARG A 219 -16.16 -13.09 22.03
N GLU A 220 -16.81 -11.96 21.76
CA GLU A 220 -16.85 -10.84 22.69
C GLU A 220 -17.66 -11.18 23.95
N ALA A 221 -18.78 -11.90 23.81
CA ALA A 221 -19.55 -12.40 24.94
C ALA A 221 -18.77 -13.41 25.80
N GLU A 222 -18.04 -14.34 25.19
CA GLU A 222 -17.20 -15.31 25.90
C GLU A 222 -16.05 -14.63 26.67
N ARG A 223 -15.46 -13.57 26.10
CA ARG A 223 -14.41 -12.78 26.77
C ARG A 223 -14.95 -12.02 27.98
N ALA A 224 -16.12 -11.39 27.85
CA ALA A 224 -16.76 -10.67 28.94
C ALA A 224 -17.16 -11.60 30.10
N GLU A 225 -17.59 -12.83 29.80
CA GLU A 225 -17.89 -13.84 30.82
C GLU A 225 -16.63 -14.32 31.55
N ALA A 226 -15.52 -14.52 30.83
CA ALA A 226 -14.24 -14.89 31.43
C ALA A 226 -13.68 -13.80 32.36
N GLU A 227 -13.74 -12.53 31.95
CA GLU A 227 -13.26 -11.39 32.76
C GLU A 227 -14.11 -11.23 34.03
N LYS A 228 -15.43 -11.43 33.93
CA LYS A 228 -16.31 -11.43 35.10
C LYS A 228 -15.99 -12.57 36.07
N ALA A 229 -15.71 -13.77 35.56
CA ALA A 229 -15.35 -14.92 36.38
C ALA A 229 -14.00 -14.72 37.10
N GLU A 230 -13.03 -14.10 36.44
CA GLU A 230 -11.74 -13.75 37.03
C GLU A 230 -11.90 -12.70 38.15
N ALA A 231 -12.68 -11.64 37.91
CA ALA A 231 -12.97 -10.62 38.92
C ALA A 231 -13.70 -11.19 40.15
N GLU A 232 -14.63 -12.15 39.96
CA GLU A 232 -15.33 -12.81 41.07
C GLU A 232 -14.38 -13.71 41.88
N ALA A 233 -13.46 -14.41 41.21
CA ALA A 233 -12.44 -15.22 41.86
C ALA A 233 -11.47 -14.37 42.70
N GLU A 234 -11.03 -13.23 42.17
CA GLU A 234 -10.15 -12.30 42.89
C GLU A 234 -10.86 -11.68 44.11
N ALA A 235 -12.12 -11.27 43.95
CA ALA A 235 -12.92 -10.74 45.05
C ALA A 235 -13.12 -11.77 46.17
N LYS A 236 -13.35 -13.04 45.81
CA LYS A 236 -13.48 -14.14 46.77
C LYS A 236 -12.17 -14.41 47.50
N ALA A 237 -11.04 -14.44 46.78
CA ALA A 237 -9.72 -14.64 47.38
C ALA A 237 -9.39 -13.52 48.38
N LYS A 238 -9.71 -12.26 48.05
CA LYS A 238 -9.53 -11.12 48.95
C LYS A 238 -10.39 -11.22 50.21
N ALA A 239 -11.65 -11.63 50.07
CA ALA A 239 -12.57 -11.81 51.20
C ALA A 239 -12.18 -12.97 52.13
N GLU A 240 -11.54 -14.02 51.61
CA GLU A 240 -10.98 -15.11 52.41
C GLU A 240 -9.70 -14.67 53.14
N ALA A 241 -8.84 -13.87 52.49
CA ALA A 241 -7.65 -13.30 53.10
C ALA A 241 -7.97 -12.33 54.26
N GLU A 242 -9.05 -11.55 54.16
CA GLU A 242 -9.49 -10.64 55.24
C GLU A 242 -10.09 -11.37 56.45
N LYS A 243 -10.46 -12.64 56.32
CA LYS A 243 -10.99 -13.47 57.42
C LYS A 243 -9.92 -14.28 58.15
N ALA A 244 -8.72 -14.40 57.58
CA ALA A 244 -7.58 -15.13 58.14
C ALA A 244 -6.74 -14.23 59.05
#